data_AF-A0A924HRX6-F1
#
_entry.id   AF-A0A924HRX6-F1
#
_cell.length_a   1.000
_cell.length_b   1.000
_cell.length_c   1.000
_cell.angle_alpha   90.00
_cell.angle_beta   90.00
_cell.angle_gamma   90.00
#
_symmetry.space_group_name_H-M   'P 1'
#
loop_
_entity.id
_entity.type
_entity.pdbx_description
1 polymer ?
#
loop_
_entity_poly.entity_id
_entity_poly.type
_entity_poly.pdbx_seq_one_letter_code
_entity_poly.pdbx_strand_id
1 'polypeptide(L)'
;MIQNFKNHKRFSTPFHFITMPLIMLVIGVAVNFFIEKQDIIHGLLICAFILIGVAMLFARFFALKVQDRAIRAEENLRYFSLTGKLLPKQLRGSQIIALRFAPDEELIELVDRILFDKLPSKEIKQAIVTWRADHHRI
;
A
#
# COMPACT_ATOMS: atom_id res chain seq x y z
N MET A 1 15.65 -0.21 -11.69
CA MET A 1 15.27 -1.64 -11.73
C MET A 1 13.86 -1.76 -12.27
N ILE A 2 13.64 -2.66 -13.22
CA ILE A 2 12.31 -2.95 -13.77
C ILE A 2 11.48 -3.62 -12.68
N GLN A 3 10.27 -3.12 -12.43
CA GLN A 3 9.34 -3.75 -11.50
C GLN A 3 8.70 -5.00 -12.11
N ASN A 4 8.47 -6.01 -11.29
CA ASN A 4 7.77 -7.24 -11.64
C ASN A 4 7.04 -7.81 -10.41
N PHE A 5 6.37 -8.93 -10.58
CA PHE A 5 5.61 -9.58 -9.52
C PHE A 5 6.42 -9.82 -8.22
N LYS A 6 7.72 -10.11 -8.33
CA LYS A 6 8.58 -10.41 -7.18
C LYS A 6 9.01 -9.16 -6.39
N ASN A 7 9.13 -8.01 -7.04
CA ASN A 7 9.72 -6.79 -6.43
C ASN A 7 8.80 -5.55 -6.44
N HIS A 8 7.53 -5.68 -6.84
CA HIS A 8 6.57 -4.56 -6.88
C HIS A 8 6.19 -3.99 -5.50
N LYS A 9 6.45 -4.72 -4.41
CA LYS A 9 6.23 -4.23 -3.04
C LYS A 9 7.38 -3.29 -2.66
N ARG A 10 7.04 -2.07 -2.28
CA ARG A 10 8.00 -1.07 -1.85
C ARG A 10 7.92 -0.87 -0.34
N PHE A 11 9.08 -0.63 0.26
CA PHE A 11 9.19 -0.16 1.63
C PHE A 11 9.87 1.20 1.62
N SER A 12 9.36 2.14 2.41
CA SER A 12 10.07 3.38 2.72
C SER A 12 11.14 3.08 3.76
N THR A 13 12.42 3.19 3.39
CA THR A 13 13.55 2.94 4.31
C THR A 13 13.49 3.81 5.56
N PRO A 14 13.29 5.14 5.44
CA PRO A 14 13.15 6.00 6.63
C PRO A 14 12.03 5.52 7.57
N PHE A 15 10.89 5.11 7.03
CA PHE A 15 9.76 4.69 7.86
C PHE A 15 9.96 3.30 8.47
N HIS A 16 10.21 2.27 7.66
CA HIS A 16 10.15 0.87 8.08
C HIS A 16 11.42 0.38 8.77
N PHE A 17 12.58 0.89 8.36
CA PHE A 17 13.87 0.37 8.82
C PHE A 17 14.63 1.34 9.73
N ILE A 18 14.16 2.58 9.88
CA ILE A 18 14.77 3.56 10.79
C ILE A 18 13.76 3.99 11.87
N THR A 19 12.68 4.68 11.48
CA THR A 19 11.74 5.27 12.44
C THR A 19 11.00 4.23 13.28
N MET A 20 10.45 3.18 12.66
CA MET A 20 9.70 2.15 13.40
C MET A 20 10.58 1.37 14.40
N PRO A 21 11.77 0.87 14.02
CA PRO A 21 12.71 0.27 14.99
C PRO A 21 13.12 1.23 16.11
N LEU A 22 13.38 2.49 15.79
CA LEU A 22 13.79 3.49 16.79
C LEU A 22 12.69 3.73 17.83
N ILE A 23 11.42 3.81 17.43
CA ILE A 23 10.31 3.94 18.38
C ILE A 23 10.19 2.72 19.28
N MET A 24 10.32 1.51 18.72
CA MET A 24 10.29 0.29 19.52
C MET A 24 11.44 0.25 20.53
N LEU A 25 12.64 0.67 20.12
CA LEU A 25 13.80 0.78 21.01
C LEU A 25 13.53 1.77 22.16
N VAL A 26 13.04 2.98 21.84
CA VAL A 26 12.78 4.00 22.86
C VAL A 26 11.68 3.57 23.83
N ILE A 27 10.61 2.92 23.34
CA ILE A 27 9.58 2.33 24.21
C ILE A 27 10.21 1.27 25.11
N GLY A 28 11.04 0.36 24.56
CA GLY A 28 11.70 -0.69 25.34
C GLY A 28 12.60 -0.14 26.45
N VAL A 29 13.39 0.88 26.14
CA VAL A 29 14.24 1.58 27.12
C VAL A 29 13.38 2.27 28.19
N ALA A 30 12.31 2.96 27.79
CA ALA A 30 11.40 3.62 28.73
C ALA A 30 10.70 2.62 29.65
N VAL A 31 10.29 1.45 29.12
CA VAL A 31 9.72 0.34 29.90
C VAL A 31 10.73 -0.20 30.92
N ASN A 32 11.99 -0.43 30.52
CA ASN A 32 13.01 -0.90 31.46
C ASN A 32 13.18 0.06 32.64
N PHE A 33 13.35 1.36 32.37
CA PHE A 33 13.46 2.36 33.43
C PHE A 33 12.17 2.51 34.25
N PHE A 34 11.00 2.37 33.64
CA PHE A 34 9.73 2.40 34.37
C PHE A 34 9.61 1.23 35.34
N ILE A 35 10.05 0.03 34.96
CA ILE A 35 10.06 -1.15 35.84
C ILE A 35 11.00 -0.91 37.04
N GLU A 36 12.18 -0.32 36.79
CA GLU A 36 13.16 -0.05 37.84
C GLU A 36 12.75 1.08 38.79
N LYS A 37 12.26 2.21 38.25
CA LYS A 37 12.03 3.45 39.02
C LYS A 37 10.58 3.65 39.45
N GLN A 38 9.64 3.06 38.72
CA GLN A 38 8.19 3.22 38.93
C GLN A 38 7.73 4.69 38.95
N ASP A 39 8.42 5.55 38.22
CA ASP A 39 8.11 6.98 38.17
C ASP A 39 7.12 7.35 37.05
N ILE A 40 6.42 8.46 37.24
CA ILE A 40 5.42 8.95 36.28
C ILE A 40 6.06 9.41 34.96
N ILE A 41 7.33 9.81 34.98
CA ILE A 41 8.02 10.37 33.80
C ILE A 41 8.19 9.28 32.75
N HIS A 42 8.70 8.10 33.11
CA HIS A 42 8.86 7.00 32.17
C HIS A 42 7.51 6.42 31.73
N GLY A 43 6.51 6.40 32.61
CA GLY A 43 5.13 6.06 32.25
C GLY A 43 4.56 6.99 31.17
N LEU A 44 4.75 8.31 31.31
CA LEU A 44 4.34 9.30 30.32
C LEU A 44 5.14 9.18 29.01
N LEU A 45 6.44 8.85 29.07
CA LEU A 45 7.24 8.61 27.87
C LEU A 45 6.72 7.41 27.06
N ILE A 46 6.38 6.30 27.72
CA ILE A 46 5.77 5.13 27.06
C ILE A 46 4.49 5.55 26.34
N CYS A 47 3.57 6.23 27.03
CA CYS A 47 2.33 6.72 26.45
C CYS A 47 2.58 7.66 25.26
N ALA A 48 3.52 8.61 25.40
CA ALA A 48 3.86 9.55 24.33
C ALA A 48 4.36 8.84 23.06
N PHE A 49 5.28 7.89 23.19
CA PHE A 49 5.83 7.16 22.03
C PHE A 49 4.81 6.21 21.40
N ILE A 50 3.90 5.62 22.19
CA ILE A 50 2.76 4.86 21.65
C ILE A 50 1.87 5.78 20.83
N LEU A 51 1.50 6.96 21.36
CA LEU A 51 0.67 7.92 20.64
C LEU A 51 1.33 8.41 19.34
N ILE A 52 2.64 8.69 19.37
CA ILE A 52 3.41 9.05 18.17
C ILE A 52 3.38 7.90 17.15
N GLY A 53 3.62 6.66 17.58
CA GLY A 53 3.57 5.48 16.73
C GLY A 53 2.20 5.31 16.06
N VAL A 54 1.13 5.42 16.84
CA VAL A 54 -0.26 5.35 16.36
C VAL A 54 -0.54 6.47 15.35
N ALA A 55 -0.18 7.72 15.66
CA ALA A 55 -0.38 8.86 14.76
C ALA A 55 0.31 8.65 13.41
N MET A 56 1.54 8.14 13.39
CA MET A 56 2.27 7.84 12.16
C MET A 56 1.65 6.69 11.36
N LEU A 57 1.14 5.65 12.02
CA LEU A 57 0.43 4.56 11.35
C LEU A 57 -0.85 5.08 10.67
N PHE A 58 -1.61 5.93 11.35
CA PHE A 58 -2.79 6.58 10.75
C PHE A 58 -2.41 7.51 9.59
N ALA A 59 -1.35 8.30 9.71
CA ALA A 59 -0.87 9.16 8.62
C ALA A 59 -0.53 8.32 7.36
N ARG A 60 0.17 7.20 7.52
CA ARG A 60 0.44 6.27 6.41
C ARG A 60 -0.83 5.65 5.85
N PHE A 61 -1.75 5.21 6.72
CA PHE A 61 -3.03 4.62 6.28
C PHE A 61 -3.86 5.61 5.45
N PHE A 62 -3.97 6.86 5.89
CA PHE A 62 -4.69 7.90 5.15
C PHE A 62 -4.05 8.20 3.80
N ALA A 63 -2.72 8.30 3.74
CA ALA A 63 -2.00 8.48 2.48
C ALA A 63 -2.24 7.33 1.50
N LEU A 64 -2.18 6.09 1.96
CA LEU A 64 -2.47 4.90 1.13
C LEU A 64 -3.93 4.90 0.63
N LYS A 65 -4.89 5.29 1.47
CA LYS A 65 -6.30 5.37 1.09
C LYS A 65 -6.55 6.43 0.01
N VAL A 66 -5.85 7.56 0.07
CA VAL A 66 -5.92 8.61 -0.97
C VAL A 66 -5.31 8.09 -2.27
N GLN A 67 -4.15 7.43 -2.22
CA GLN A 67 -3.53 6.82 -3.40
C GLN A 67 -4.43 5.76 -4.04
N ASP A 68 -5.09 4.91 -3.26
CA ASP A 68 -6.02 3.90 -3.78
C ASP A 68 -7.23 4.52 -4.48
N ARG A 69 -7.69 5.70 -4.04
CA ARG A 69 -8.73 6.47 -4.73
C ARG A 69 -8.21 7.09 -6.03
N ALA A 70 -7.00 7.64 -6.01
CA ALA A 70 -6.36 8.21 -7.19
C ALA A 70 -6.15 7.14 -8.28
N ILE A 71 -5.56 5.99 -7.91
CA ILE A 71 -5.39 4.83 -8.81
C ILE A 71 -6.74 4.41 -9.40
N ARG A 72 -7.80 4.33 -8.60
CA ARG A 72 -9.12 3.97 -9.13
C ARG A 72 -9.62 4.98 -10.16
N ALA A 73 -9.40 6.28 -9.93
CA ALA A 73 -9.81 7.32 -10.87
C ALA A 73 -8.98 7.26 -12.16
N GLU A 74 -7.65 7.14 -12.04
CA GLU A 74 -6.71 7.00 -13.15
C GLU A 74 -7.03 5.78 -14.02
N GLU A 75 -7.21 4.62 -13.40
CA GLU A 75 -7.52 3.37 -14.12
C GLU A 75 -8.91 3.39 -14.78
N ASN A 76 -9.89 4.06 -14.16
CA ASN A 76 -11.19 4.28 -14.80
C ASN A 76 -11.06 5.19 -16.03
N LEU A 77 -10.32 6.29 -15.92
CA LEU A 77 -10.10 7.20 -17.03
C LEU A 77 -9.33 6.52 -18.17
N ARG A 78 -8.30 5.74 -17.84
CA ARG A 78 -7.52 4.95 -18.78
C ARG A 78 -8.36 3.93 -19.53
N TYR A 79 -9.18 3.16 -18.81
CA TYR A 79 -10.10 2.21 -19.44
C TYR A 79 -11.14 2.92 -20.32
N PHE A 80 -11.63 4.08 -19.89
CA PHE A 80 -12.55 4.91 -20.67
C PHE A 80 -11.93 5.47 -21.94
N SER A 81 -10.67 5.93 -21.91
CA SER A 81 -9.99 6.41 -23.13
C SER A 81 -9.78 5.30 -24.16
N LEU A 82 -9.63 4.05 -23.72
CA LEU A 82 -9.43 2.91 -24.62
C LEU A 82 -10.74 2.31 -25.16
N THR A 83 -11.82 2.35 -24.38
CA THR A 83 -13.07 1.60 -24.68
C THR A 83 -14.32 2.47 -24.84
N GLY A 84 -14.26 3.74 -24.43
CA GLY A 84 -15.43 4.62 -24.31
C GLY A 84 -16.37 4.27 -23.15
N LYS A 85 -15.99 3.33 -22.27
CA LYS A 85 -16.81 2.88 -21.12
C LYS A 85 -15.99 2.95 -19.83
N LEU A 86 -16.66 3.17 -18.70
CA LEU A 86 -16.01 3.10 -17.39
C LEU A 86 -15.69 1.64 -17.01
N LEU A 87 -14.80 1.44 -16.03
CA LEU A 87 -14.52 0.09 -15.54
C LEU A 87 -15.81 -0.57 -15.01
N PRO A 88 -16.00 -1.87 -15.27
CA PRO A 88 -17.13 -2.63 -14.74
C PRO A 88 -17.24 -2.52 -13.20
N LYS A 89 -18.44 -2.24 -12.68
CA LYS A 89 -18.68 -2.06 -11.24
C LYS A 89 -18.42 -3.33 -10.41
N GLN A 90 -18.34 -4.49 -11.06
CA GLN A 90 -18.04 -5.79 -10.46
C GLN A 90 -16.59 -5.91 -10.01
N LEU A 91 -15.67 -5.07 -10.54
CA LEU A 91 -14.27 -5.08 -10.12
C LEU A 91 -14.12 -4.54 -8.69
N ARG A 92 -13.47 -5.36 -7.85
CA ARG A 92 -13.06 -4.98 -6.51
C ARG A 92 -11.91 -3.98 -6.59
N GLY A 93 -11.82 -3.08 -5.60
CA GLY A 93 -10.75 -2.07 -5.54
C GLY A 93 -9.34 -2.67 -5.63
N SER A 94 -9.11 -3.84 -5.01
CA SER A 94 -7.81 -4.53 -5.07
C SER A 94 -7.48 -5.11 -6.45
N GLN A 95 -8.48 -5.43 -7.27
CA GLN A 95 -8.30 -5.86 -8.66
C GLN A 95 -7.94 -4.65 -9.52
N ILE A 96 -8.62 -3.51 -9.35
CA ILE A 96 -8.28 -2.25 -10.04
C ILE A 96 -6.85 -1.81 -9.70
N ILE A 97 -6.44 -1.91 -8.43
CA ILE A 97 -5.06 -1.62 -8.02
C ILE A 97 -4.05 -2.61 -8.63
N ALA A 98 -4.44 -3.84 -8.98
CA ALA A 98 -3.55 -4.75 -9.69
C ALA A 98 -3.39 -4.38 -11.17
N LEU A 99 -4.47 -3.94 -11.82
CA LEU A 99 -4.49 -3.55 -13.24
C LEU A 99 -3.53 -2.39 -13.55
N ARG A 100 -3.17 -1.57 -12.56
CA ARG A 100 -2.19 -0.48 -12.76
C ARG A 100 -0.81 -0.96 -13.24
N PHE A 101 -0.49 -2.24 -13.06
CA PHE A 101 0.78 -2.81 -13.52
C PHE A 101 0.69 -3.35 -14.95
N ALA A 102 -0.52 -3.43 -15.53
CA ALA A 102 -0.74 -3.87 -16.91
C ALA A 102 -0.67 -2.65 -17.85
N PRO A 103 0.01 -2.76 -19.00
CA PRO A 103 0.02 -1.74 -20.03
C PRO A 103 -1.32 -1.72 -20.78
N ASP A 104 -1.50 -0.78 -21.70
CA ASP A 104 -2.79 -0.54 -22.33
C ASP A 104 -3.20 -1.68 -23.27
N GLU A 105 -2.22 -2.35 -23.87
CA GLU A 105 -2.40 -3.48 -24.79
C GLU A 105 -2.98 -4.71 -24.07
N GLU A 106 -2.63 -4.91 -22.80
CA GLU A 106 -3.09 -6.06 -21.99
C GLU A 106 -4.34 -5.72 -21.15
N LEU A 107 -4.67 -4.43 -20.99
CA LEU A 107 -5.65 -3.98 -20.00
C LEU A 107 -7.06 -4.54 -20.25
N ILE A 108 -7.54 -4.45 -21.50
CA ILE A 108 -8.93 -4.82 -21.84
C ILE A 108 -9.14 -6.32 -21.67
N GLU A 109 -8.24 -7.14 -22.25
CA GLU A 109 -8.29 -8.60 -22.13
C GLU A 109 -8.22 -9.05 -20.67
N LEU A 110 -7.35 -8.41 -19.88
CA LEU A 110 -7.20 -8.72 -18.46
C LEU A 110 -8.47 -8.37 -17.66
N VAL A 111 -9.15 -7.27 -17.99
CA VAL A 111 -10.45 -6.91 -17.38
C VAL A 111 -11.50 -7.97 -17.69
N ASP A 112 -11.63 -8.41 -18.94
CA ASP A 112 -12.60 -9.44 -19.33
C ASP A 112 -12.32 -10.77 -18.62
N ARG A 113 -11.05 -11.15 -18.55
CA ARG A 113 -10.62 -12.35 -17.83
C ARG A 113 -10.90 -12.27 -16.32
N ILE A 114 -10.70 -11.11 -15.69
CA ILE A 114 -11.05 -10.90 -14.27
C ILE A 114 -12.54 -11.11 -14.04
N LEU A 115 -13.40 -10.67 -14.96
CA LEU A 115 -14.84 -10.82 -14.84
C LEU A 115 -15.29 -12.26 -15.05
N PHE A 116 -14.67 -12.97 -16.01
CA PHE A 116 -15.00 -14.36 -16.32
C PHE A 116 -14.48 -15.33 -15.26
N ASP A 117 -13.18 -15.31 -14.97
CA ASP A 117 -12.51 -16.24 -14.05
C ASP A 117 -12.60 -15.81 -12.57
N LYS A 118 -13.14 -14.62 -12.29
CA LYS A 118 -13.19 -14.01 -10.94
C LYS A 118 -11.82 -13.88 -10.26
N LEU A 119 -10.77 -13.62 -11.05
CA LEU A 119 -9.38 -13.62 -10.60
C LEU A 119 -9.13 -12.73 -9.37
N PRO A 120 -8.45 -13.21 -8.33
CA PRO A 120 -7.98 -12.36 -7.23
C PRO A 120 -6.81 -11.46 -7.68
N SER A 121 -6.61 -10.34 -6.96
CA SER A 121 -5.54 -9.35 -7.20
C SER A 121 -4.14 -9.94 -7.41
N LYS A 122 -3.83 -11.06 -6.73
CA LYS A 122 -2.53 -11.73 -6.87
C LYS A 122 -2.37 -12.37 -8.23
N GLU A 123 -3.37 -13.11 -8.68
CA GLU A 123 -3.36 -13.83 -9.97
C GLU A 123 -3.37 -12.86 -11.14
N ILE A 124 -4.08 -11.72 -11.02
CA ILE A 124 -4.02 -10.63 -12.00
C ILE A 124 -2.58 -10.19 -12.23
N LYS A 125 -1.82 -9.91 -11.16
CA LYS A 125 -0.42 -9.48 -11.29
C LYS A 125 0.48 -10.58 -11.87
N GLN A 126 0.14 -11.85 -11.66
CA GLN A 126 0.90 -12.97 -12.23
C GLN A 126 0.59 -13.18 -13.71
N ALA A 127 -0.61 -12.81 -14.15
CA ALA A 127 -1.04 -12.92 -15.55
C ALA A 127 -0.46 -11.80 -16.44
N ILE A 128 0.04 -10.70 -15.87
CA ILE A 128 0.66 -9.60 -16.62
C ILE A 128 1.99 -10.08 -17.23
N VAL A 129 2.08 -9.96 -18.55
CA VAL A 129 3.27 -10.37 -19.32
C VAL A 129 4.27 -9.22 -19.34
N THR A 130 3.83 -8.04 -19.76
CA THR A 130 4.65 -6.83 -19.83
C THR A 130 4.37 -5.95 -18.63
N TRP A 131 5.34 -5.76 -17.76
CA TRP A 131 5.11 -5.00 -16.52
C TRP A 131 5.28 -3.49 -16.71
N ARG A 132 4.22 -2.74 -16.43
CA ARG A 132 4.27 -1.29 -16.24
C ARG A 132 4.67 -0.97 -14.79
N ALA A 133 5.83 -0.35 -14.60
CA ALA A 133 6.30 0.00 -13.27
C ALA A 133 5.47 1.15 -12.66
N ASP A 134 5.13 1.04 -11.38
CA ASP A 134 4.55 2.11 -10.56
C ASP A 134 5.55 2.55 -9.49
N HIS A 135 6.08 3.76 -9.65
CA HIS A 135 7.04 4.35 -8.73
C HIS A 135 6.40 5.32 -7.71
N HIS A 136 5.09 5.58 -7.80
CA HIS A 136 4.41 6.58 -6.98
C HIS A 136 3.85 6.01 -5.66
N ARG A 137 3.48 4.73 -5.62
CA ARG A 137 3.01 4.08 -4.37
C ARG A 137 4.16 3.49 -3.54
N ILE A 138 4.09 3.69 -2.21
CA ILE A 138 5.14 3.30 -1.23
C ILE A 138 4.53 2.56 -0.04
#